data_AF-X1PTG3-F1
#
_entry.id   AF-X1PTG3-F1
#
_cell.length_a   1.000
_cell.length_b   1.000
_cell.length_c   1.000
_cell.angle_alpha   90.00
_cell.angle_beta   90.00
_cell.angle_gamma   90.00
#
_symmetry.space_group_name_H-M   'P 1'
#
loop_
_entity.id
_entity.type
_entity.pdbx_description
1 polymer ?
#
loop_
_entity_poly.entity_id
_entity_poly.type
_entity_poly.pdbx_seq_one_letter_code
_entity_poly.pdbx_strand_id
1 'polypeptide(L)'
;EPLVAPPLALIDERIDGSHREWCQWSKGLVYDGPYQTQVIRNALALKLLLSSPSGSIMAAATSSLPERIGGCKNYDYRFAWIRDAGYTIEAFLGIGAQPEAKAAFTWLLRRLDEHGPQVFYTLDGAIGDCVRPVDLPGYKNSPPVVGNDARDQLQHGVFGDIFETARCFIDSGNILDSPSAMLLSGLADQCADCWRQQDAGIWELPEKQHYTMSKVSCWQALSRAIELADGGHLPTTCRERWDRERQRIQQWIEAH
;
A
#
# COMPACT_ATOMS: atom_id res chain seq x y z
N GLU A 1 -6.12 -9.50 37.61
CA GLU A 1 -7.24 -10.45 37.45
C GLU A 1 -6.67 -11.83 37.13
N PRO A 2 -7.22 -12.94 37.65
CA PRO A 2 -6.77 -14.26 37.23
C PRO A 2 -7.16 -14.47 35.76
N LEU A 3 -6.20 -14.91 34.93
CA LEU A 3 -6.46 -15.39 33.57
C LEU A 3 -7.24 -16.70 33.67
N VAL A 4 -8.58 -16.61 33.71
CA VAL A 4 -9.45 -17.78 33.69
C VAL A 4 -9.35 -18.41 32.30
N ALA A 5 -8.82 -19.63 32.24
CA ALA A 5 -8.80 -20.40 31.00
C ALA A 5 -10.25 -20.69 30.57
N PRO A 6 -10.62 -20.40 29.31
CA PRO A 6 -11.96 -20.68 28.82
C PRO A 6 -12.21 -22.20 28.82
N PRO A 7 -13.47 -22.66 29.03
CA PRO A 7 -13.82 -24.06 28.87
C PRO A 7 -13.46 -24.58 27.47
N LEU A 8 -13.07 -25.86 27.34
CA LEU A 8 -12.71 -26.46 26.05
C LEU A 8 -13.79 -26.25 24.97
N ALA A 9 -15.06 -26.41 25.33
CA ALA A 9 -16.18 -26.19 24.42
C ALA A 9 -16.20 -24.77 23.82
N LEU A 10 -15.83 -23.74 24.60
CA LEU A 10 -15.76 -22.37 24.12
C LEU A 10 -14.53 -22.14 23.22
N ILE A 11 -13.43 -22.87 23.45
CA ILE A 11 -12.26 -22.84 22.57
C ILE A 11 -12.62 -23.45 21.22
N ASP A 12 -13.25 -24.62 21.22
CA ASP A 12 -13.68 -25.32 20.01
C ASP A 12 -14.67 -24.48 19.21
N GLU A 13 -15.66 -23.86 19.86
CA GLU A 13 -16.61 -22.97 19.21
C GLU A 13 -15.93 -21.78 18.50
N ARG A 14 -14.88 -21.20 19.10
CA ARG A 14 -14.10 -20.10 18.51
C ARG A 14 -13.27 -20.56 17.31
N ILE A 15 -12.67 -21.75 17.38
CA ILE A 15 -11.91 -22.33 16.27
C ILE A 15 -12.85 -22.64 15.10
N ASP A 16 -13.97 -23.30 15.37
CA ASP A 16 -14.95 -23.65 14.35
C ASP A 16 -15.60 -22.40 13.74
N GLY A 17 -15.88 -21.37 14.55
CA GLY A 17 -16.33 -20.07 14.08
C GLY A 17 -15.32 -19.45 13.11
N SER A 18 -14.06 -19.37 13.51
CA SER A 18 -12.99 -18.84 12.66
C SER A 18 -12.86 -19.63 11.35
N HIS A 19 -12.90 -20.97 11.42
CA HIS A 19 -12.82 -21.83 10.25
C HIS A 19 -13.99 -21.57 9.29
N ARG A 20 -15.22 -21.51 9.79
CA ARG A 20 -16.41 -21.24 8.98
C ARG A 20 -16.32 -19.88 8.28
N GLU A 21 -15.91 -18.82 8.98
CA GLU A 21 -15.77 -17.48 8.40
C GLU A 21 -14.75 -17.46 7.26
N TRP A 22 -13.58 -18.09 7.44
CA TRP A 22 -12.56 -18.16 6.38
C TRP A 22 -13.00 -19.02 5.19
N CYS A 23 -13.70 -20.13 5.44
CA CYS A 23 -14.29 -20.94 4.38
C CYS A 23 -15.40 -20.21 3.63
N GLN A 24 -16.24 -19.44 4.32
CA GLN A 24 -17.31 -18.66 3.71
C GLN A 24 -16.73 -17.51 2.87
N TRP A 25 -15.76 -16.79 3.41
CA TRP A 25 -15.10 -15.71 2.69
C TRP A 25 -14.39 -16.23 1.43
N SER A 26 -13.59 -17.30 1.54
CA SER A 26 -12.85 -17.84 0.39
C SER A 26 -13.75 -18.35 -0.74
N LYS A 27 -14.96 -18.83 -0.44
CA LYS A 27 -15.98 -19.21 -1.44
C LYS A 27 -16.52 -18.02 -2.25
N GLY A 28 -16.43 -16.80 -1.72
CA GLY A 28 -16.85 -15.58 -2.40
C GLY A 28 -15.82 -15.01 -3.37
N LEU A 29 -14.60 -15.55 -3.39
CA LEU A 29 -13.53 -15.09 -4.27
C LEU A 29 -13.77 -15.57 -5.71
N VAL A 30 -13.43 -14.71 -6.67
CA VAL A 30 -13.58 -14.95 -8.11
C VAL A 30 -12.21 -15.21 -8.72
N TYR A 31 -12.00 -16.40 -9.29
CA TYR A 31 -10.82 -16.73 -10.09
C TYR A 31 -11.09 -18.01 -10.89
N ASP A 32 -10.95 -17.95 -12.21
CA ASP A 32 -11.22 -19.05 -13.16
C ASP A 32 -9.95 -19.60 -13.84
N GLY A 33 -8.77 -19.09 -13.45
CA GLY A 33 -7.49 -19.54 -13.98
C GLY A 33 -6.97 -20.85 -13.35
N PRO A 34 -5.83 -21.37 -13.87
CA PRO A 34 -5.31 -22.68 -13.47
C PRO A 34 -4.71 -22.74 -12.05
N TYR A 35 -4.47 -21.60 -11.40
CA TYR A 35 -3.79 -21.51 -10.10
C TYR A 35 -4.72 -21.28 -8.90
N GLN A 36 -5.96 -21.76 -8.95
CA GLN A 36 -7.00 -21.42 -7.97
C GLN A 36 -6.58 -21.71 -6.52
N THR A 37 -5.91 -22.84 -6.28
CA THR A 37 -5.46 -23.20 -4.92
C THR A 37 -4.42 -22.21 -4.39
N GLN A 38 -3.48 -21.78 -5.25
CA GLN A 38 -2.45 -20.81 -4.90
C GLN A 38 -3.06 -19.42 -4.68
N VAL A 39 -3.99 -19.00 -5.55
CA VAL A 39 -4.70 -17.72 -5.41
C VAL A 39 -5.46 -17.66 -4.09
N ILE A 40 -6.24 -18.70 -3.75
CA ILE A 40 -6.94 -18.75 -2.45
C ILE A 40 -5.93 -18.69 -1.31
N ARG A 41 -4.84 -19.46 -1.36
CA ARG A 41 -3.84 -19.46 -0.28
C ARG A 41 -3.18 -18.09 -0.09
N ASN A 42 -2.85 -17.40 -1.18
CA ASN A 42 -2.25 -16.08 -1.14
C ASN A 42 -3.27 -15.01 -0.68
N ALA A 43 -4.53 -15.11 -1.11
CA ALA A 43 -5.59 -14.23 -0.66
C ALA A 43 -5.82 -14.32 0.85
N LEU A 44 -5.75 -15.54 1.43
CA LEU A 44 -5.78 -15.72 2.89
C LEU A 44 -4.60 -15.00 3.58
N ALA A 45 -3.39 -15.11 3.03
CA ALA A 45 -2.21 -14.45 3.57
C ALA A 45 -2.34 -12.91 3.51
N LEU A 46 -2.81 -12.35 2.40
CA LEU A 46 -3.07 -10.92 2.26
C LEU A 46 -4.17 -10.43 3.22
N LYS A 47 -5.27 -11.19 3.35
CA LYS A 47 -6.34 -10.83 4.29
C LYS A 47 -5.90 -10.87 5.75
N LEU A 48 -4.92 -11.70 6.12
CA LEU A 48 -4.33 -11.67 7.46
C LEU A 48 -3.55 -10.38 7.75
N LEU A 49 -3.09 -9.66 6.73
CA LEU A 49 -2.39 -8.38 6.86
C LEU A 49 -3.35 -7.18 6.93
N LEU A 50 -4.64 -7.40 6.63
CA LEU A 50 -5.68 -6.39 6.70
C LEU A 50 -6.17 -6.21 8.15
N SER A 51 -6.02 -5.01 8.68
CA SER A 51 -6.55 -4.60 9.97
C SER A 51 -8.07 -4.42 9.90
N SER A 52 -8.83 -5.35 10.50
CA SER A 52 -10.30 -5.27 10.52
C SER A 52 -10.87 -3.97 11.10
N PRO A 53 -10.30 -3.36 12.16
CA PRO A 53 -10.85 -2.11 12.72
C PRO A 53 -10.71 -0.89 11.82
N SER A 54 -9.61 -0.79 11.05
CA SER A 54 -9.27 0.43 10.31
C SER A 54 -9.31 0.28 8.79
N GLY A 55 -9.16 -0.94 8.26
CA GLY A 55 -8.94 -1.21 6.84
C GLY A 55 -7.49 -1.05 6.40
N SER A 56 -6.56 -0.67 7.29
CA SER A 56 -5.15 -0.57 6.93
C SER A 56 -4.56 -1.93 6.57
N ILE A 57 -3.64 -1.95 5.60
CA ILE A 57 -2.96 -3.17 5.15
C ILE A 57 -1.50 -3.06 5.55
N MET A 58 -1.05 -3.99 6.37
CA MET A 58 0.34 -4.10 6.78
C MET A 58 1.21 -4.66 5.64
N ALA A 59 2.43 -4.15 5.46
CA ALA A 59 3.37 -4.71 4.48
C ALA A 59 3.76 -6.16 4.83
N ALA A 60 4.13 -6.42 6.10
CA ALA A 60 4.29 -7.79 6.59
C ALA A 60 4.11 -7.89 8.11
N ALA A 61 3.55 -9.01 8.59
CA ALA A 61 3.39 -9.35 10.01
C ALA A 61 4.72 -9.74 10.70
N THR A 62 5.80 -9.07 10.34
CA THR A 62 7.16 -9.36 10.81
C THR A 62 7.86 -8.09 11.25
N SER A 63 8.67 -8.20 12.29
CA SER A 63 9.60 -7.18 12.72
C SER A 63 10.91 -7.83 13.11
N SER A 64 12.00 -7.08 13.00
CA SER A 64 13.31 -7.45 13.51
C SER A 64 13.92 -8.69 12.85
N LEU A 65 13.43 -9.06 11.66
CA LEU A 65 14.07 -10.10 10.85
C LEU A 65 15.26 -9.47 10.11
N PRO A 66 16.44 -10.13 10.14
CA PRO A 66 17.60 -9.63 9.44
C PRO A 66 17.44 -9.80 7.92
N GLU A 67 17.79 -8.76 7.16
CA GLU A 67 17.99 -8.88 5.71
C GLU A 67 19.04 -9.96 5.41
N ARG A 68 20.11 -9.96 6.23
CA ARG A 68 21.18 -10.95 6.20
C ARG A 68 21.63 -11.27 7.62
N ILE A 69 21.69 -12.55 7.98
CA ILE A 69 22.22 -13.00 9.29
C ILE A 69 23.66 -12.47 9.46
N GLY A 70 23.91 -11.82 10.59
CA GLY A 70 25.20 -11.17 10.90
C GLY A 70 25.39 -9.80 10.24
N GLY A 71 24.40 -9.30 9.51
CA GLY A 71 24.36 -7.92 9.00
C GLY A 71 23.79 -6.94 10.02
N CYS A 72 23.80 -5.65 9.67
CA CYS A 72 23.28 -4.56 10.50
C CYS A 72 21.87 -4.09 10.09
N LYS A 73 21.30 -4.64 9.01
CA LYS A 73 20.00 -4.24 8.47
C LYS A 73 18.90 -5.18 8.96
N ASN A 74 18.14 -4.69 9.93
CA ASN A 74 16.93 -5.32 10.46
C ASN A 74 15.78 -4.33 10.27
N TYR A 75 14.58 -4.85 9.96
CA TYR A 75 13.45 -3.99 9.58
C TYR A 75 12.21 -4.32 10.39
N ASP A 76 11.43 -3.28 10.73
CA ASP A 76 10.05 -3.44 11.19
C ASP A 76 9.11 -3.16 10.02
N TYR A 77 8.38 -4.19 9.58
CA TYR A 77 7.43 -4.13 8.44
C TYR A 77 5.98 -3.99 8.87
N ARG A 78 5.73 -3.78 10.17
CA ARG A 78 4.37 -3.70 10.74
C ARG A 78 3.71 -2.34 10.52
N PHE A 79 3.90 -1.76 9.34
CA PHE A 79 3.32 -0.49 8.90
C PHE A 79 2.61 -0.68 7.56
N ALA A 80 1.79 0.29 7.19
CA ALA A 80 1.06 0.31 5.93
C ALA A 80 1.81 1.19 4.92
N TRP A 81 2.67 0.57 4.10
CA TRP A 81 3.27 1.22 2.94
C TRP A 81 2.21 1.47 1.89
N ILE A 82 2.22 2.65 1.27
CA ILE A 82 1.27 3.01 0.21
C ILE A 82 1.36 2.01 -0.95
N ARG A 83 2.58 1.69 -1.38
CA ARG A 83 2.87 0.72 -2.44
C ARG A 83 2.26 -0.66 -2.15
N ASP A 84 2.63 -1.23 -1.01
CA ASP A 84 2.26 -2.59 -0.62
C ASP A 84 0.74 -2.70 -0.38
N ALA A 85 0.13 -1.66 0.18
CA ALA A 85 -1.32 -1.56 0.31
C ALA A 85 -2.00 -1.48 -1.06
N GLY A 86 -1.46 -0.69 -2.00
CA GLY A 86 -1.96 -0.57 -3.38
C GLY A 86 -2.01 -1.92 -4.09
N TYR A 87 -0.90 -2.66 -4.12
CA TYR A 87 -0.85 -4.00 -4.73
C TYR A 87 -1.82 -4.98 -4.09
N THR A 88 -2.01 -4.88 -2.77
CA THR A 88 -2.97 -5.73 -2.06
C THR A 88 -4.41 -5.36 -2.40
N ILE A 89 -4.73 -4.07 -2.53
CA ILE A 89 -6.05 -3.58 -2.96
C ILE A 89 -6.34 -4.06 -4.39
N GLU A 90 -5.39 -3.90 -5.31
CA GLU A 90 -5.50 -4.38 -6.70
C GLU A 90 -5.75 -5.90 -6.73
N ALA A 91 -5.02 -6.67 -5.92
CA ALA A 91 -5.23 -8.11 -5.81
C ALA A 91 -6.64 -8.44 -5.28
N PHE A 92 -7.13 -7.74 -4.25
CA PHE A 92 -8.49 -7.93 -3.73
C PHE A 92 -9.56 -7.57 -4.75
N LEU A 93 -9.40 -6.48 -5.49
CA LEU A 93 -10.29 -6.11 -6.58
C LEU A 93 -10.33 -7.20 -7.66
N GLY A 94 -9.16 -7.69 -8.08
CA GLY A 94 -9.02 -8.73 -9.11
C GLY A 94 -9.64 -10.08 -8.74
N ILE A 95 -9.72 -10.41 -7.44
CA ILE A 95 -10.38 -11.64 -6.95
C ILE A 95 -11.80 -11.41 -6.42
N GLY A 96 -12.39 -10.23 -6.64
CA GLY A 96 -13.75 -9.92 -6.21
C GLY A 96 -13.95 -9.70 -4.70
N ALA A 97 -12.88 -9.55 -3.92
CA ALA A 97 -12.93 -9.18 -2.50
C ALA A 97 -13.21 -7.67 -2.31
N GLN A 98 -14.36 -7.23 -2.84
CA GLN A 98 -14.76 -5.82 -2.88
C GLN A 98 -14.88 -5.15 -1.51
N PRO A 99 -15.43 -5.79 -0.46
CA PRO A 99 -15.51 -5.15 0.86
C PRO A 99 -14.14 -4.81 1.43
N GLU A 100 -13.17 -5.72 1.33
CA GLU A 100 -11.80 -5.51 1.78
C GLU A 100 -11.09 -4.40 0.99
N ALA A 101 -11.19 -4.43 -0.34
CA ALA A 101 -10.61 -3.39 -1.20
C ALA A 101 -11.18 -1.99 -0.89
N LYS A 102 -12.50 -1.87 -0.69
CA LYS A 102 -13.16 -0.60 -0.36
C LYS A 102 -12.72 -0.05 0.98
N ALA A 103 -12.68 -0.90 2.00
CA ALA A 103 -12.24 -0.51 3.33
C ALA A 103 -10.81 0.01 3.30
N ALA A 104 -9.90 -0.71 2.64
CA ALA A 104 -8.50 -0.34 2.54
C ALA A 104 -8.27 0.93 1.72
N PHE A 105 -8.93 1.07 0.57
CA PHE A 105 -8.76 2.27 -0.24
C PHE A 105 -9.38 3.52 0.43
N THR A 106 -10.52 3.37 1.10
CA THR A 106 -11.12 4.46 1.89
C THR A 106 -10.21 4.87 3.04
N TRP A 107 -9.58 3.91 3.73
CA TRP A 107 -8.59 4.21 4.75
C TRP A 107 -7.41 4.98 4.16
N LEU A 108 -6.85 4.52 3.03
CA LEU A 108 -5.71 5.16 2.37
C LEU A 108 -6.03 6.61 1.96
N LEU A 109 -7.17 6.84 1.31
CA LEU A 109 -7.62 8.18 0.92
C LEU A 109 -7.73 9.13 2.12
N ARG A 110 -8.23 8.64 3.27
CA ARG A 110 -8.27 9.45 4.51
C ARG A 110 -6.88 9.80 5.02
N ARG A 111 -5.91 8.87 4.96
CA ARG A 111 -4.53 9.17 5.40
C ARG A 111 -3.84 10.16 4.45
N LEU A 112 -4.09 10.02 3.15
CA LEU A 112 -3.59 10.94 2.14
C LEU A 112 -4.13 12.36 2.35
N ASP A 113 -5.41 12.50 2.69
CA ASP A 113 -6.03 13.80 3.00
C ASP A 113 -5.42 14.44 4.27
N GLU A 114 -5.23 13.65 5.33
CA GLU A 114 -4.75 14.16 6.62
C GLU A 114 -3.23 14.45 6.64
N HIS A 115 -2.44 13.69 5.89
CA HIS A 115 -0.97 13.68 6.04
C HIS A 115 -0.20 13.82 4.72
N GLY A 116 -0.88 13.84 3.56
CA GLY A 116 -0.23 13.81 2.25
C GLY A 116 0.41 12.45 1.92
N PRO A 117 1.08 12.31 0.76
CA PRO A 117 1.62 11.04 0.27
C PRO A 117 2.94 10.67 0.96
N GLN A 118 2.84 10.13 2.18
CA GLN A 118 3.97 9.57 2.93
C GLN A 118 4.40 8.23 2.33
N VAL A 119 5.59 7.72 2.68
CA VAL A 119 6.01 6.38 2.25
C VAL A 119 5.13 5.30 2.91
N PHE A 120 4.89 5.45 4.21
CA PHE A 120 4.04 4.55 4.99
C PHE A 120 3.35 5.27 6.16
N TYR A 121 2.33 4.62 6.73
CA TYR A 121 1.65 5.03 7.97
C TYR A 121 1.67 3.90 9.00
N THR A 122 1.45 4.23 10.26
CA THR A 122 1.07 3.23 11.27
C THR A 122 -0.32 2.64 10.95
N LEU A 123 -0.65 1.47 11.51
CA LEU A 123 -1.92 0.81 11.20
C LEU A 123 -3.16 1.56 11.72
N ASP A 124 -2.99 2.37 12.76
CA ASP A 124 -3.98 3.31 13.28
C ASP A 124 -3.99 4.65 12.53
N GLY A 125 -3.03 4.87 11.63
CA GLY A 125 -3.07 5.94 10.64
C GLY A 125 -2.25 7.18 10.95
N ALA A 126 -1.38 7.14 11.96
CA ALA A 126 -0.40 8.19 12.24
C ALA A 126 0.85 8.04 11.34
N ILE A 127 1.73 9.05 11.38
CA ILE A 127 3.07 8.96 10.80
C ILE A 127 3.93 8.11 11.72
N GLY A 128 4.53 7.03 11.22
CA GLY A 128 5.34 6.13 12.03
C GLY A 128 6.66 6.75 12.51
N ASP A 129 7.30 6.09 13.47
CA ASP A 129 8.56 6.55 14.07
C ASP A 129 9.80 6.07 13.29
N CYS A 130 10.89 6.84 13.40
CA CYS A 130 12.21 6.44 12.91
C CYS A 130 12.69 5.17 13.63
N VAL A 131 13.64 4.45 13.02
CA VAL A 131 14.11 3.20 13.60
C VAL A 131 14.80 3.43 14.94
N ARG A 132 14.56 2.52 15.89
CA ARG A 132 15.29 2.44 17.16
C ARG A 132 15.69 1.01 17.47
N PRO A 133 16.93 0.76 17.90
CA PRO A 133 17.36 -0.55 18.34
C PRO A 133 16.70 -0.90 19.68
N VAL A 134 16.51 -2.20 19.91
CA VAL A 134 16.07 -2.76 21.17
C VAL A 134 17.23 -3.55 21.77
N ASP A 135 17.53 -3.34 23.05
CA ASP A 135 18.63 -4.00 23.75
C ASP A 135 18.29 -5.46 24.09
N LEU A 136 18.28 -6.29 23.05
CA LEU A 136 18.07 -7.73 23.10
C LEU A 136 18.95 -8.41 22.04
N PRO A 137 19.38 -9.66 22.27
CA PRO A 137 20.21 -10.37 21.29
C PRO A 137 19.46 -10.67 19.99
N GLY A 138 18.13 -10.85 20.06
CA GLY A 138 17.27 -11.11 18.91
C GLY A 138 17.54 -12.44 18.19
N TYR A 139 16.95 -12.60 17.00
CA TYR A 139 17.01 -13.86 16.26
C TYR A 139 18.42 -14.08 15.66
N LYS A 140 19.06 -15.21 16.00
CA LYS A 140 20.43 -15.54 15.58
C LYS A 140 21.43 -14.39 15.82
N ASN A 141 21.34 -13.73 16.98
CA ASN A 141 22.14 -12.57 17.36
C ASN A 141 21.97 -11.34 16.44
N SER A 142 20.80 -11.19 15.82
CA SER A 142 20.42 -10.01 15.05
C SER A 142 19.58 -9.08 15.94
N PRO A 143 20.11 -7.93 16.38
CA PRO A 143 19.42 -7.07 17.35
C PRO A 143 18.07 -6.57 16.82
N PRO A 144 16.98 -6.68 17.60
CA PRO A 144 15.68 -6.25 17.13
C PRO A 144 15.59 -4.72 17.00
N VAL A 145 14.68 -4.28 16.13
CA VAL A 145 14.39 -2.88 15.87
C VAL A 145 12.89 -2.62 15.91
N VAL A 146 12.53 -1.38 16.24
CA VAL A 146 11.15 -0.86 16.15
C VAL A 146 11.17 0.43 15.36
N GLY A 147 10.19 0.67 14.51
CA GLY A 147 10.18 1.83 13.61
C GLY A 147 10.89 1.54 12.29
N ASN A 148 10.88 2.51 11.38
CA ASN A 148 11.47 2.36 10.05
C ASN A 148 12.00 3.69 9.51
N ASP A 149 13.21 3.68 8.95
CA ASP A 149 13.90 4.88 8.46
C ASP A 149 13.37 5.41 7.12
N ALA A 150 12.50 4.66 6.45
CA ALA A 150 11.83 5.16 5.25
C ALA A 150 10.84 6.31 5.55
N ARG A 151 10.57 6.61 6.83
CA ARG A 151 9.68 7.69 7.29
C ARG A 151 9.98 9.03 6.62
N ASP A 152 11.26 9.44 6.61
CA ASP A 152 11.68 10.76 6.15
C ASP A 152 12.13 10.75 4.67
N GLN A 153 11.90 9.64 3.97
CA GLN A 153 12.28 9.51 2.58
C GLN A 153 11.25 10.14 1.66
N LEU A 154 11.76 10.81 0.63
CA LEU A 154 10.98 11.13 -0.56
C LEU A 154 11.04 9.91 -1.48
N GLN A 155 9.88 9.36 -1.84
CA GLN A 155 9.75 8.31 -2.85
C GLN A 155 8.68 8.73 -3.85
N HIS A 156 9.07 8.92 -5.11
CA HIS A 156 8.12 9.29 -6.15
C HIS A 156 7.23 8.13 -6.60
N GLY A 157 7.65 6.88 -6.31
CA GLY A 157 6.90 5.67 -6.62
C GLY A 157 5.45 5.71 -6.12
N VAL A 158 5.23 6.29 -4.93
CA VAL A 158 3.91 6.34 -4.27
C VAL A 158 2.82 6.97 -5.13
N PHE A 159 3.16 7.94 -6.00
CA PHE A 159 2.17 8.53 -6.90
C PHE A 159 1.65 7.50 -7.89
N GLY A 160 2.53 6.68 -8.46
CA GLY A 160 2.13 5.61 -9.38
C GLY A 160 1.19 4.62 -8.70
N ASP A 161 1.56 4.18 -7.50
CA ASP A 161 0.78 3.20 -6.72
C ASP A 161 -0.61 3.74 -6.35
N ILE A 162 -0.72 5.01 -5.93
CA ILE A 162 -2.01 5.65 -5.59
C ILE A 162 -2.94 5.69 -6.81
N PHE A 163 -2.41 6.13 -7.96
CA PHE A 163 -3.22 6.34 -9.16
C PHE A 163 -3.57 5.05 -9.88
N GLU A 164 -2.70 4.04 -9.85
CA GLU A 164 -3.04 2.71 -10.34
C GLU A 164 -4.14 2.09 -9.48
N THR A 165 -4.01 2.16 -8.14
CA THR A 165 -5.05 1.71 -7.21
C THR A 165 -6.39 2.39 -7.48
N ALA A 166 -6.39 3.72 -7.65
CA ALA A 166 -7.60 4.49 -7.98
C ALA A 166 -8.20 4.05 -9.32
N ARG A 167 -7.36 3.79 -10.33
CA ARG A 167 -7.80 3.32 -11.64
C ARG A 167 -8.46 1.94 -11.55
N CYS A 168 -7.81 0.97 -10.92
CA CYS A 168 -8.36 -0.37 -10.72
C CYS A 168 -9.65 -0.36 -9.90
N PHE A 169 -9.74 0.55 -8.91
CA PHE A 169 -10.94 0.72 -8.10
C PHE A 169 -12.15 1.12 -8.96
N ILE A 170 -11.98 2.11 -9.85
CA ILE A 170 -12.99 2.53 -10.82
C ILE A 170 -13.33 1.42 -11.83
N ASP A 171 -12.32 0.73 -12.38
CA ASP A 171 -12.53 -0.37 -13.34
C ASP A 171 -13.33 -1.53 -12.76
N SER A 172 -13.26 -1.70 -11.45
CA SER A 172 -14.05 -2.68 -10.71
C SER A 172 -15.50 -2.23 -10.46
N GLY A 173 -15.95 -1.14 -11.10
CA GLY A 173 -17.32 -0.63 -11.02
C GLY A 173 -17.59 0.25 -9.80
N ASN A 174 -16.55 0.73 -9.12
CA ASN A 174 -16.70 1.63 -7.98
C ASN A 174 -16.69 3.10 -8.39
N ILE A 175 -17.08 3.97 -7.46
CA ILE A 175 -17.21 5.41 -7.68
C ILE A 175 -16.39 6.14 -6.62
N LEU A 176 -15.65 7.17 -7.04
CA LEU A 176 -15.00 8.12 -6.16
C LEU A 176 -15.99 9.22 -5.75
N ASP A 177 -16.02 9.56 -4.48
CA ASP A 177 -16.75 10.76 -4.04
C ASP A 177 -16.00 12.04 -4.43
N SER A 178 -16.71 13.17 -4.39
CA SER A 178 -16.13 14.46 -4.81
C SER A 178 -14.90 14.87 -3.98
N PRO A 179 -14.86 14.71 -2.64
CA PRO A 179 -13.65 14.99 -1.85
C PRO A 179 -12.46 14.13 -2.29
N SER A 180 -12.64 12.82 -2.47
CA SER A 180 -11.56 11.93 -2.91
C SER A 180 -11.07 12.28 -4.32
N ALA A 181 -11.97 12.66 -5.22
CA ALA A 181 -11.61 13.12 -6.56
C ALA A 181 -10.78 14.42 -6.53
N MET A 182 -11.14 15.37 -5.65
CA MET A 182 -10.36 16.61 -5.46
C MET A 182 -8.99 16.32 -4.84
N LEU A 183 -8.92 15.43 -3.86
CA LEU A 183 -7.66 14.98 -3.24
C LEU A 183 -6.73 14.37 -4.29
N LEU A 184 -7.22 13.41 -5.08
CA LEU A 184 -6.44 12.77 -6.14
C LEU A 184 -5.99 13.79 -7.18
N SER A 185 -6.86 14.73 -7.60
CA SER A 185 -6.45 15.83 -8.49
C SER A 185 -5.28 16.65 -7.92
N GLY A 186 -5.30 16.96 -6.62
CA GLY A 186 -4.21 17.65 -5.95
C GLY A 186 -2.91 16.84 -5.91
N LEU A 187 -3.00 15.51 -5.73
CA LEU A 187 -1.85 14.61 -5.77
C LEU A 187 -1.25 14.48 -7.18
N ALA A 188 -2.06 14.53 -8.24
CA ALA A 188 -1.56 14.62 -9.63
C ALA A 188 -0.78 15.91 -9.86
N ASP A 189 -1.28 17.04 -9.37
CA ASP A 189 -0.57 18.32 -9.42
C ASP A 189 0.76 18.26 -8.65
N GLN A 190 0.76 17.67 -7.46
CA GLN A 190 1.99 17.46 -6.68
C GLN A 190 3.00 16.58 -7.42
N CYS A 191 2.56 15.49 -8.06
CA CYS A 191 3.39 14.64 -8.90
C CYS A 191 4.00 15.43 -10.07
N ALA A 192 3.18 16.23 -10.76
CA ALA A 192 3.60 17.08 -11.87
C ALA A 192 4.66 18.13 -11.46
N ASP A 193 4.62 18.61 -10.22
CA ASP A 193 5.61 19.55 -9.68
C ASP A 193 6.91 18.88 -9.23
N CYS A 194 6.81 17.73 -8.56
CA CYS A 194 7.97 17.16 -7.87
C CYS A 194 8.76 16.15 -8.69
N TRP A 195 8.25 15.64 -9.83
CA TRP A 195 8.89 14.53 -10.55
C TRP A 195 10.35 14.80 -10.96
N ARG A 196 10.79 16.06 -11.07
CA ARG A 196 12.19 16.41 -11.39
C ARG A 196 13.15 16.27 -10.21
N GLN A 197 12.66 15.99 -9.01
CA GLN A 197 13.51 15.82 -7.83
C GLN A 197 14.20 14.46 -7.84
N GLN A 198 15.28 14.34 -7.07
CA GLN A 198 15.92 13.08 -6.77
C GLN A 198 15.24 12.44 -5.55
N ASP A 199 15.08 11.14 -5.57
CA ASP A 199 14.34 10.40 -4.54
C ASP A 199 15.08 9.12 -4.13
N ALA A 200 14.57 8.42 -3.11
CA ALA A 200 15.19 7.19 -2.59
C ALA A 200 14.88 5.94 -3.43
N GLY A 201 14.01 6.06 -4.45
CA GLY A 201 13.56 4.94 -5.26
C GLY A 201 12.74 3.90 -4.47
N ILE A 202 12.28 2.86 -5.17
CA ILE A 202 11.45 1.80 -4.60
C ILE A 202 12.17 0.96 -3.53
N TRP A 203 13.50 0.92 -3.59
CA TRP A 203 14.34 0.15 -2.67
C TRP A 203 14.84 0.97 -1.47
N GLU A 204 14.28 2.17 -1.26
CA GLU A 204 14.53 2.98 -0.07
C GLU A 204 16.02 3.30 0.13
N LEU A 205 16.70 3.58 -0.99
CA LEU A 205 18.15 3.69 -1.03
C LEU A 205 18.62 4.98 -0.32
N PRO A 206 19.81 4.92 0.34
CA PRO A 206 20.32 6.07 1.09
C PRO A 206 20.70 7.25 0.18
N GLU A 207 21.12 6.96 -1.06
CA GLU A 207 21.45 7.98 -2.04
C GLU A 207 20.20 8.39 -2.80
N LYS A 208 19.94 9.71 -2.85
CA LYS A 208 18.86 10.25 -3.69
C LYS A 208 19.37 10.38 -5.12
N GLN A 209 18.68 9.77 -6.08
CA GLN A 209 19.03 9.84 -7.50
C GLN A 209 17.79 10.02 -8.37
N HIS A 210 17.99 10.21 -9.68
CA HIS A 210 16.91 10.06 -10.66
C HIS A 210 16.76 8.61 -11.06
N TYR A 211 16.10 7.82 -10.23
CA TYR A 211 15.84 6.41 -10.55
C TYR A 211 14.81 6.28 -11.68
N THR A 212 15.12 5.46 -12.69
CA THR A 212 14.23 5.21 -13.84
C THR A 212 12.84 4.76 -13.38
N MET A 213 12.80 3.83 -12.41
CA MET A 213 11.54 3.33 -11.85
C MET A 213 10.68 4.47 -11.27
N SER A 214 11.29 5.38 -10.51
CA SER A 214 10.60 6.54 -9.95
C SER A 214 10.00 7.45 -11.03
N LYS A 215 10.71 7.64 -12.16
CA LYS A 215 10.19 8.44 -13.28
C LYS A 215 9.06 7.71 -14.01
N VAL A 216 9.19 6.40 -14.21
CA VAL A 216 8.13 5.56 -14.77
C VAL A 216 6.87 5.64 -13.90
N SER A 217 7.00 5.57 -12.57
CA SER A 217 5.86 5.70 -11.65
C SER A 217 5.20 7.09 -11.72
N CYS A 218 5.97 8.18 -11.80
CA CYS A 218 5.39 9.52 -12.03
C CYS A 218 4.66 9.60 -13.38
N TRP A 219 5.24 9.02 -14.43
CA TRP A 219 4.60 8.96 -15.75
C TRP A 219 3.28 8.18 -15.69
N GLN A 220 3.26 7.03 -15.02
CA GLN A 220 2.06 6.22 -14.80
C GLN A 220 1.01 7.02 -14.02
N ALA A 221 1.41 7.69 -12.94
CA ALA A 221 0.51 8.49 -12.13
C ALA A 221 -0.22 9.55 -12.96
N LEU A 222 0.52 10.33 -13.75
CA LEU A 222 -0.08 11.35 -14.61
C LEU A 222 -0.91 10.74 -15.74
N SER A 223 -0.50 9.60 -16.30
CA SER A 223 -1.28 8.87 -17.31
C SER A 223 -2.64 8.45 -16.76
N ARG A 224 -2.66 7.81 -15.59
CA ARG A 224 -3.87 7.39 -14.89
C ARG A 224 -4.74 8.57 -14.46
N ALA A 225 -4.13 9.67 -14.00
CA ALA A 225 -4.85 10.90 -13.65
C ALA A 225 -5.61 11.48 -14.87
N ILE A 226 -4.96 11.51 -16.03
CA ILE A 226 -5.56 11.94 -17.29
C ILE A 226 -6.71 11.00 -17.70
N GLU A 227 -6.49 9.69 -17.68
CA GLU A 227 -7.53 8.69 -17.99
C GLU A 227 -8.75 8.86 -17.08
N LEU A 228 -8.53 9.06 -15.78
CA LEU A 228 -9.60 9.27 -14.81
C LEU A 228 -10.33 10.60 -15.02
N ALA A 229 -9.62 11.68 -15.38
CA ALA A 229 -10.25 12.96 -15.69
C ALA A 229 -11.05 12.92 -17.00
N ASP A 230 -10.49 12.31 -18.05
CA ASP A 230 -11.15 12.12 -19.34
C ASP A 230 -12.39 11.21 -19.20
N GLY A 231 -12.37 10.26 -18.25
CA GLY A 231 -13.51 9.43 -17.84
C GLY A 231 -14.53 10.12 -16.91
N GLY A 232 -14.29 11.37 -16.51
CA GLY A 232 -15.20 12.12 -15.62
C GLY A 232 -15.12 11.74 -14.14
N HIS A 233 -14.09 11.00 -13.73
CA HIS A 233 -13.85 10.60 -12.33
C HIS A 233 -13.02 11.62 -11.55
N LEU A 234 -12.24 12.46 -12.23
CA LEU A 234 -11.48 13.57 -11.65
C LEU A 234 -11.85 14.91 -12.33
N PRO A 235 -11.63 16.04 -11.66
CA PRO A 235 -11.70 17.36 -12.29
C PRO A 235 -10.76 17.49 -13.49
N THR A 236 -11.22 18.17 -14.53
CA THR A 236 -10.44 18.35 -15.78
C THR A 236 -9.59 19.61 -15.81
N THR A 237 -9.67 20.47 -14.78
CA THR A 237 -9.02 21.80 -14.72
C THR A 237 -7.51 21.74 -15.00
N CYS A 238 -6.82 20.74 -14.44
CA CYS A 238 -5.37 20.58 -14.57
C CYS A 238 -4.94 19.53 -15.62
N ARG A 239 -5.89 18.93 -16.34
CA ARG A 239 -5.64 17.81 -17.25
C ARG A 239 -4.56 18.10 -18.29
N GLU A 240 -4.61 19.26 -18.94
CA GLU A 240 -3.62 19.67 -19.94
C GLU A 240 -2.22 19.89 -19.35
N ARG A 241 -2.14 20.30 -18.08
CA ARG A 241 -0.86 20.41 -17.38
C ARG A 241 -0.27 19.03 -17.12
N TRP A 242 -1.09 18.08 -16.67
CA TRP A 242 -0.65 16.70 -16.42
C TRP A 242 -0.12 16.05 -17.70
N ASP A 243 -0.79 16.24 -18.84
CA ASP A 243 -0.34 15.67 -20.11
C ASP A 243 1.01 16.24 -20.55
N ARG A 244 1.20 17.56 -20.42
CA ARG A 244 2.50 18.19 -20.71
C ARG A 244 3.61 17.66 -19.82
N GLU A 245 3.39 17.48 -18.52
CA GLU A 245 4.41 16.92 -17.63
C GLU A 245 4.65 15.43 -17.89
N ARG A 246 3.60 14.65 -18.17
CA ARG A 246 3.70 13.24 -18.60
C ARG A 246 4.59 13.11 -19.84
N GLN A 247 4.39 13.94 -20.86
CA GLN A 247 5.24 13.96 -22.06
C GLN A 247 6.70 14.32 -21.75
N ARG A 248 6.94 15.27 -20.84
CA ARG A 248 8.29 15.63 -20.40
C ARG A 248 8.99 14.50 -19.65
N ILE A 249 8.25 13.76 -18.82
CA ILE A 249 8.78 12.57 -18.14
C ILE A 249 9.13 11.49 -19.18
N GLN A 250 8.25 11.25 -20.15
CA GLN A 250 8.51 10.29 -21.23
C GLN A 250 9.80 10.64 -21.99
N GLN A 251 9.95 11.90 -22.42
CA GLN A 251 11.16 12.37 -23.09
C GLN A 251 12.41 12.20 -22.22
N TRP A 252 12.29 12.42 -20.91
CA TRP A 252 13.40 12.20 -19.99
C TRP A 252 13.79 10.72 -19.93
N ILE A 253 12.82 9.81 -19.82
CA ILE A 253 13.05 8.35 -19.78
C ILE A 253 13.66 7.85 -21.09
N GLU A 254 13.22 8.37 -22.24
CA GLU A 254 13.76 7.97 -23.55
C GLU A 254 15.20 8.45 -23.78
N ALA A 255 15.61 9.52 -23.10
CA ALA A 255 16.93 10.15 -23.29
C ALA A 255 18.02 9.67 -22.32
N HIS A 256 17.66 9.00 -21.21
CA HIS A 256 18.58 8.58 -20.15
C HIS A 256 18.45 7.09 -19.84
#